data_AF-A0A662QUH6-F1
#
_entry.id   AF-A0A662QUH6-F1
#
_cell.length_a   1.000
_cell.length_b   1.000
_cell.length_c   1.000
_cell.angle_alpha   90.00
_cell.angle_beta   90.00
_cell.angle_gamma   90.00
#
_symmetry.space_group_name_H-M   'P 1'
#
loop_
_entity.id
_entity.type
_entity.pdbx_description
1 polymer ?
#
loop_
_entity_poly.entity_id
_entity_poly.type
_entity_poly.pdbx_seq_one_letter_code
_entity_poly.pdbx_strand_id
1 'polypeptide(L)'
;MQAFSILLMIAGIVLISINFRDLKKPHIFQLSSGVPYALITCLLWGLMYSLIKIPVMVIGPILTSFVIETGLLLYSGVHLNVRKISFSIPDSNTLKYIFFLALFGAIATLSFNLGIKLYNVSIVAALTFSSPLIVALYGKFIYKEKLTFQQWFAILLILCGIVCISYF
;
A
#
# COMPACT_ATOMS: atom_id res chain seq x y z
N MET A 1 7.97 -3.67 -22.92
CA MET A 1 6.50 -3.72 -22.75
C MET A 1 6.07 -3.71 -21.29
N GLN A 2 6.69 -4.50 -20.40
CA GLN A 2 6.38 -4.50 -18.96
C GLN A 2 6.52 -3.12 -18.29
N ALA A 3 7.60 -2.39 -18.56
CA ALA A 3 7.80 -1.04 -18.01
C ALA A 3 6.69 -0.05 -18.40
N PHE A 4 6.22 -0.11 -19.65
CA PHE A 4 5.10 0.71 -20.13
C PHE A 4 3.81 0.39 -19.38
N SER A 5 3.53 -0.90 -19.16
CA SER A 5 2.34 -1.35 -18.43
C SER A 5 2.36 -0.91 -16.96
N ILE A 6 3.53 -0.99 -16.31
CA ILE A 6 3.73 -0.49 -14.94
C ILE A 6 3.51 1.03 -14.88
N LEU A 7 4.03 1.80 -15.86
CA LEU A 7 3.80 3.24 -15.93
C LEU A 7 2.31 3.58 -16.09
N LEU A 8 1.59 2.80 -16.90
CA LEU A 8 0.14 2.97 -17.08
C LEU A 8 -0.63 2.72 -15.77
N MET A 9 -0.26 1.65 -15.03
CA MET A 9 -0.84 1.38 -13.72
C MET A 9 -0.56 2.50 -12.72
N ILE A 10 0.70 2.95 -12.64
CA ILE A 10 1.09 4.06 -11.73
C ILE A 10 0.29 5.32 -12.07
N ALA A 11 0.17 5.67 -13.35
CA ALA A 11 -0.62 6.83 -13.78
C ALA A 11 -2.09 6.71 -13.33
N GLY A 12 -2.69 5.53 -13.49
CA GLY A 12 -4.04 5.25 -13.00
C GLY A 12 -4.16 5.34 -11.47
N ILE A 13 -3.21 4.78 -10.72
CA ILE A 13 -3.19 4.82 -9.25
C ILE A 13 -3.07 6.26 -8.74
N VAL A 14 -2.22 7.07 -9.37
CA VAL A 14 -2.09 8.49 -9.05
C VAL A 14 -3.39 9.22 -9.36
N LEU A 15 -4.00 8.94 -10.52
CA LEU A 15 -5.22 9.60 -10.96
C LEU A 15 -6.43 9.27 -10.09
N ILE A 16 -6.55 8.04 -9.58
CA ILE A 16 -7.66 7.66 -8.69
C ILE A 16 -7.50 8.24 -7.28
N SER A 17 -6.26 8.43 -6.83
CA SER A 17 -5.92 8.86 -5.48
C SER A 17 -5.84 10.38 -5.31
N ILE A 18 -5.48 11.11 -6.37
CA ILE A 18 -5.31 12.58 -6.32
C ILE A 18 -6.61 13.29 -6.67
N ASN A 19 -7.02 14.21 -5.80
CA ASN A 19 -7.96 15.25 -6.14
C ASN A 19 -7.21 16.51 -6.58
N PHE A 20 -7.23 16.82 -7.89
CA PHE A 20 -6.49 17.98 -8.44
C PHE A 20 -6.91 19.33 -7.85
N ARG A 21 -8.10 19.41 -7.22
CA ARG A 21 -8.54 20.64 -6.54
C ARG A 21 -7.69 20.92 -5.30
N ASP A 22 -7.21 19.89 -4.62
CA ASP A 22 -6.40 20.02 -3.42
C ASP A 22 -4.98 20.51 -3.71
N LEU A 23 -4.44 20.22 -4.91
CA LEU A 23 -3.12 20.68 -5.33
C LEU A 23 -2.99 22.20 -5.46
N LYS A 24 -4.11 22.92 -5.56
CA LYS A 24 -4.13 24.38 -5.67
C LYS A 24 -4.02 25.08 -4.32
N LYS A 25 -4.03 24.35 -3.20
CA LYS A 25 -3.96 24.93 -1.86
C LYS A 25 -2.51 25.40 -1.59
N PRO A 26 -2.30 26.64 -1.12
CA PRO A 26 -0.95 27.22 -0.99
C PRO A 26 -0.07 26.58 0.09
N HIS A 27 -0.65 25.79 1.01
CA HIS A 27 0.05 25.21 2.15
C HIS A 27 0.38 23.71 2.00
N ILE A 28 0.21 23.12 0.82
CA ILE A 28 0.35 21.66 0.61
C ILE A 28 1.77 21.11 0.78
N PHE A 29 2.81 21.95 0.72
CA PHE A 29 4.20 21.53 0.87
C PHE A 29 4.85 22.01 2.18
N GLN A 30 4.07 22.63 3.08
CA GLN A 30 4.58 23.02 4.39
C GLN A 30 4.76 21.79 5.27
N LEU A 31 5.71 21.83 6.21
CA LEU A 31 5.94 20.74 7.18
C LEU A 31 4.73 20.49 8.11
N SER A 32 3.81 21.45 8.22
CA SER A 32 2.52 21.29 8.88
C SER A 32 1.55 20.42 8.08
N SER A 33 1.76 20.29 6.78
CA SER A 33 1.00 19.38 5.92
C SER A 33 1.63 17.98 5.98
N GLY A 34 0.80 16.93 5.87
CA GLY A 34 1.30 15.55 5.86
C GLY A 34 2.08 15.16 4.59
N VAL A 35 2.16 16.03 3.57
CA VAL A 35 2.69 15.71 2.24
C VAL A 35 4.21 15.45 2.25
N PRO A 36 5.08 16.26 2.91
CA PRO A 36 6.50 15.97 2.96
C PRO A 36 6.80 14.62 3.63
N TYR A 37 6.09 14.28 4.70
CA TYR A 37 6.20 12.99 5.36
C TYR A 37 5.78 11.85 4.42
N ALA A 38 4.68 12.01 3.68
CA ALA A 38 4.23 11.02 2.70
C ALA A 38 5.26 10.80 1.57
N LEU A 39 5.95 11.84 1.12
CA LEU A 39 7.02 11.73 0.12
C LEU A 39 8.24 10.98 0.67
N ILE A 40 8.66 11.28 1.90
CA ILE A 40 9.74 10.55 2.59
C ILE A 40 9.34 9.08 2.74
N THR A 41 8.12 8.81 3.20
CA THR A 41 7.57 7.47 3.32
C THR A 41 7.55 6.75 1.97
N CYS A 42 7.16 7.41 0.88
CA CYS A 42 7.17 6.84 -0.47
C CYS A 42 8.58 6.41 -0.90
N LEU A 43 9.60 7.23 -0.65
CA LEU A 43 10.99 6.90 -0.97
C LEU A 43 11.50 5.73 -0.12
N LEU A 44 11.24 5.77 1.19
CA LEU A 44 11.69 4.72 2.11
C LEU A 44 11.02 3.37 1.81
N TRP A 45 9.72 3.36 1.53
CA TRP A 45 9.02 2.14 1.12
C TRP A 45 9.49 1.65 -0.24
N GLY A 46 9.70 2.54 -1.21
CA GLY A 46 10.24 2.15 -2.53
C GLY A 46 11.61 1.46 -2.42
N LEU A 47 12.50 2.00 -1.57
CA LEU A 47 13.79 1.38 -1.27
C LEU A 47 13.61 0.02 -0.56
N MET A 48 12.77 -0.02 0.48
CA MET A 48 12.50 -1.23 1.25
C MET A 48 11.98 -2.37 0.36
N TYR A 49 10.99 -2.12 -0.49
CA TYR A 49 10.45 -3.12 -1.42
C TYR A 49 11.47 -3.57 -2.45
N SER A 50 12.39 -2.70 -2.87
CA SER A 50 13.48 -3.11 -3.78
C SER A 50 14.47 -4.05 -3.08
N LEU A 51 14.76 -3.80 -1.80
CA LEU A 51 15.71 -4.59 -1.01
C LEU A 51 15.11 -5.88 -0.44
N ILE A 52 13.78 -5.95 -0.26
CA ILE A 52 13.09 -7.09 0.37
C ILE A 52 13.30 -8.41 -0.39
N LYS A 53 13.62 -8.35 -1.68
CA LYS A 53 13.92 -9.55 -2.48
C LYS A 53 15.10 -10.33 -1.90
N ILE A 54 16.09 -9.65 -1.32
CA ILE A 54 17.29 -10.28 -0.76
C ILE A 54 16.91 -11.22 0.41
N PRO A 55 16.27 -10.76 1.49
CA PRO A 55 15.86 -11.66 2.58
C PRO A 55 14.84 -12.70 2.12
N VAL A 56 13.89 -12.37 1.22
CA VAL A 56 12.94 -13.35 0.68
C VAL A 56 13.64 -14.55 0.02
N MET A 57 14.74 -14.31 -0.69
CA MET A 57 15.52 -15.35 -1.35
C MET A 57 16.46 -16.10 -0.42
N VAL A 58 17.00 -15.45 0.62
CA VAL A 58 18.00 -16.04 1.54
C VAL A 58 17.34 -16.85 2.66
N ILE A 59 16.39 -16.26 3.37
CA ILE A 59 15.74 -16.88 4.55
C ILE A 59 14.31 -17.35 4.25
N GLY A 60 13.80 -17.08 3.05
CA GLY A 60 12.47 -17.49 2.63
C GLY A 60 11.37 -16.46 2.97
N PRO A 61 10.21 -16.55 2.30
CA PRO A 61 9.15 -15.55 2.38
C PRO A 61 8.45 -15.51 3.75
N ILE A 62 8.31 -16.66 4.42
CA ILE A 62 7.66 -16.77 5.72
C ILE A 62 8.52 -16.11 6.81
N LEU A 63 9.80 -16.49 6.91
CA LEU A 63 10.72 -15.90 7.88
C LEU A 63 10.94 -14.41 7.61
N THR A 64 11.02 -14.00 6.34
CA THR A 64 11.12 -12.58 6.00
C THR A 64 9.89 -11.80 6.48
N SER A 65 8.68 -12.32 6.26
CA SER A 65 7.45 -11.70 6.76
C SER A 65 7.46 -11.61 8.29
N PHE A 66 7.84 -12.70 8.97
CA PHE A 66 7.91 -12.74 10.42
C PHE A 66 8.90 -11.73 10.99
N VAL A 67 10.09 -11.61 10.39
CA VAL A 67 11.12 -10.63 10.81
C VAL A 67 10.61 -9.20 10.63
N ILE A 68 9.93 -8.91 9.51
CA ILE A 68 9.36 -7.58 9.25
C ILE A 68 8.27 -7.24 10.28
N GLU A 69 7.30 -8.13 10.49
CA GLU A 69 6.21 -7.89 11.44
C GLU A 69 6.72 -7.79 12.88
N THR A 70 7.72 -8.59 13.25
CA THR A 70 8.38 -8.48 14.56
C THR A 70 9.13 -7.16 14.69
N GLY A 71 9.83 -6.73 13.64
CA GLY A 71 10.50 -5.43 13.61
C GLY A 71 9.53 -4.26 13.77
N LEU A 72 8.38 -4.33 13.09
CA LEU A 72 7.29 -3.35 13.23
C LEU A 72 6.74 -3.34 14.66
N LEU A 73 6.47 -4.51 15.25
CA LEU A 73 6.00 -4.63 16.63
C LEU A 73 6.98 -4.00 17.63
N LEU A 74 8.28 -4.32 17.51
CA LEU A 74 9.32 -3.76 18.38
C LEU A 74 9.43 -2.24 18.21
N TYR A 75 9.42 -1.76 16.97
CA TYR A 75 9.46 -0.32 16.68
C TYR A 75 8.24 0.41 17.27
N SER A 76 7.04 -0.15 17.11
CA SER A 76 5.82 0.39 17.71
C SER A 76 5.90 0.42 19.24
N GLY A 77 6.44 -0.63 19.89
CA GLY A 77 6.65 -0.65 21.34
C GLY A 77 7.64 0.41 21.82
N VAL A 78 8.77 0.57 21.12
CA VAL A 78 9.76 1.63 21.40
C VAL A 78 9.13 3.01 21.20
N HIS A 79 8.34 3.19 20.13
CA HIS A 79 7.66 4.45 19.85
C HIS A 79 6.69 4.85 20.96
N LEU A 80 5.87 3.90 21.45
CA LEU A 80 4.96 4.13 22.58
C LEU A 80 5.73 4.57 23.84
N ASN A 81 6.85 3.91 24.13
CA ASN A 81 7.69 4.23 25.29
C ASN A 81 8.32 5.62 25.18
N VAL A 82 8.92 5.95 24.02
CA VAL A 82 9.54 7.27 23.77
C VAL A 82 8.50 8.39 23.81
N ARG A 83 7.30 8.15 23.28
CA ARG A 83 6.20 9.12 23.29
C ARG A 83 5.43 9.15 24.61
N LYS A 84 5.74 8.25 25.55
CA LYS A 84 5.04 8.10 26.84
C LYS A 84 3.52 7.97 26.67
N ILE A 85 3.09 7.29 25.62
CA ILE A 85 1.67 7.03 25.35
C ILE A 85 1.24 5.86 26.24
N SER A 86 0.16 6.04 27.00
CA SER A 86 -0.39 4.97 27.82
C SER A 86 -0.98 3.88 26.92
N PHE A 87 -0.62 2.62 27.20
CA PHE A 87 -1.24 1.48 26.54
C PHE A 87 -2.62 1.24 27.15
N SER A 88 -3.67 1.42 26.36
CA SER A 88 -5.04 1.06 26.72
C SER A 88 -5.52 -0.08 25.83
N ILE A 89 -6.11 -1.09 26.46
CA ILE A 89 -6.76 -2.18 25.72
C ILE A 89 -8.10 -1.61 25.22
N PRO A 90 -8.35 -1.66 23.90
CA PRO A 90 -9.60 -1.16 23.35
C PRO A 90 -10.78 -2.07 23.71
N ASP A 91 -12.00 -1.59 23.48
CA ASP A 91 -13.21 -2.37 23.71
C ASP A 91 -13.29 -3.64 22.84
N SER A 92 -14.12 -4.61 23.23
CA SER A 92 -14.21 -5.92 22.56
C SER A 92 -14.57 -5.82 21.06
N ASN A 93 -15.39 -4.84 20.65
CA ASN A 93 -15.73 -4.66 19.24
C ASN A 93 -14.53 -4.12 18.46
N THR A 94 -13.84 -3.12 18.99
CA THR A 94 -12.61 -2.60 18.39
C THR A 94 -11.52 -3.67 18.33
N LEU A 95 -11.38 -4.50 19.38
CA LEU A 95 -10.45 -5.62 19.42
C LEU A 95 -10.73 -6.62 18.28
N LYS A 96 -12.00 -6.90 18.00
CA LYS A 96 -12.41 -7.75 16.88
C LYS A 96 -11.97 -7.17 15.53
N TYR A 97 -12.14 -5.87 15.31
CA TYR A 97 -11.68 -5.22 14.08
C TYR A 97 -10.15 -5.23 13.96
N ILE A 98 -9.43 -5.00 15.07
CA ILE A 98 -7.96 -5.08 15.12
C ILE A 98 -7.50 -6.49 14.77
N PHE A 99 -8.17 -7.52 15.28
CA PHE A 99 -7.85 -8.91 14.97
C PHE A 99 -8.00 -9.20 13.47
N PHE A 100 -9.12 -8.81 12.85
CA PHE A 100 -9.29 -9.00 11.40
C PHE A 100 -8.29 -8.18 10.58
N LEU A 101 -8.01 -6.94 11.00
CA LEU A 101 -7.00 -6.10 10.35
C LEU A 101 -5.62 -6.76 10.40
N ALA A 102 -5.22 -7.29 11.56
CA ALA A 102 -3.95 -7.99 11.73
C ALA A 102 -3.90 -9.29 10.92
N LEU A 103 -4.98 -10.06 10.91
CA LEU A 103 -5.08 -11.30 10.15
C LEU A 103 -4.94 -11.06 8.64
N PHE A 104 -5.73 -10.13 8.09
CA PHE A 104 -5.65 -9.79 6.66
C PHE A 104 -4.34 -9.10 6.30
N GLY A 105 -3.79 -8.28 7.21
CA GLY A 105 -2.46 -7.70 7.06
C GLY A 105 -1.37 -8.77 6.94
N ALA A 106 -1.35 -9.75 7.85
CA ALA A 106 -0.39 -10.85 7.81
C ALA A 106 -0.53 -11.69 6.53
N ILE A 107 -1.77 -11.98 6.10
CA ILE A 107 -2.04 -12.69 4.84
C ILE A 107 -1.52 -11.87 3.65
N ALA A 108 -1.73 -10.55 3.64
CA ALA A 108 -1.24 -9.66 2.59
C ALA A 108 0.29 -9.65 2.53
N THR A 109 0.96 -9.47 3.68
CA THR A 109 2.44 -9.48 3.77
C THR A 109 3.02 -10.82 3.29
N LEU A 110 2.45 -11.94 3.73
CA LEU A 110 2.87 -13.28 3.30
C LEU A 110 2.65 -13.49 1.80
N SER A 111 1.47 -13.13 1.28
CA SER A 111 1.14 -13.25 -0.14
C SER A 111 2.06 -12.40 -1.01
N PHE A 112 2.39 -11.19 -0.55
CA PHE A 112 3.34 -10.31 -1.21
C PHE A 112 4.74 -10.92 -1.30
N ASN A 113 5.26 -11.42 -0.18
CA ASN A 113 6.58 -12.05 -0.14
C ASN A 113 6.63 -13.35 -0.95
N LEU A 114 5.56 -14.14 -0.95
CA LEU A 114 5.41 -15.28 -1.85
C LEU A 114 5.41 -14.85 -3.33
N GLY A 115 4.71 -13.76 -3.65
CA GLY A 115 4.71 -13.15 -4.99
C GLY A 115 6.12 -12.75 -5.43
N ILE A 116 6.89 -12.08 -4.57
CA ILE A 116 8.28 -11.67 -4.85
C ILE A 116 9.21 -12.86 -5.07
N LYS A 117 8.96 -13.99 -4.41
CA LYS A 117 9.73 -15.21 -4.63
C LYS A 117 9.53 -15.77 -6.05
N LEU A 118 8.32 -15.64 -6.59
CA LEU A 118 7.92 -16.23 -7.87
C LEU A 118 8.09 -15.28 -9.06
N TYR A 119 7.92 -13.97 -8.84
CA TYR A 119 7.85 -12.96 -9.89
C TYR A 119 8.76 -11.76 -9.61
N ASN A 120 8.91 -10.89 -10.60
CA ASN A 120 9.66 -9.66 -10.43
C ASN A 120 8.97 -8.73 -9.42
N VAL A 121 9.75 -8.18 -8.48
CA VAL A 121 9.31 -7.21 -7.47
C VAL A 121 8.51 -6.07 -8.09
N SER A 122 8.94 -5.55 -9.24
CA SER A 122 8.25 -4.43 -9.89
C SER A 122 6.82 -4.77 -10.33
N ILE A 123 6.57 -6.01 -10.74
CA ILE A 123 5.23 -6.48 -11.13
C ILE A 123 4.37 -6.67 -9.88
N VAL A 124 4.90 -7.38 -8.88
CA VAL A 124 4.19 -7.68 -7.63
C VAL A 124 3.84 -6.39 -6.88
N ALA A 125 4.78 -5.44 -6.83
CA ALA A 125 4.57 -4.13 -6.23
C ALA A 125 3.50 -3.32 -6.99
N ALA A 126 3.57 -3.27 -8.33
CA ALA A 126 2.56 -2.55 -9.12
C ALA A 126 1.15 -3.11 -8.89
N LEU A 127 0.99 -4.43 -8.85
CA LEU A 127 -0.27 -5.09 -8.51
C LEU A 127 -0.73 -4.75 -7.09
N THR A 128 0.17 -4.78 -6.12
CA THR A 128 -0.15 -4.51 -4.71
C THR A 128 -0.58 -3.05 -4.50
N PHE A 129 0.11 -2.11 -5.13
CA PHE A 129 -0.23 -0.69 -5.06
C PHE A 129 -1.47 -0.30 -5.87
N SER A 130 -2.04 -1.22 -6.64
CA SER A 130 -3.35 -1.03 -7.26
C SER A 130 -4.52 -1.16 -6.27
N SER A 131 -4.27 -1.36 -4.96
CA SER A 131 -5.30 -1.44 -3.93
C SER A 131 -6.34 -0.30 -3.92
N PRO A 132 -6.04 0.97 -4.30
CA PRO A 132 -7.07 2.00 -4.40
C PRO A 132 -8.18 1.68 -5.41
N LEU A 133 -7.89 0.86 -6.44
CA LEU A 133 -8.91 0.32 -7.35
C LEU A 133 -9.95 -0.50 -6.57
N ILE A 134 -9.49 -1.43 -5.75
CA ILE A 134 -10.35 -2.32 -4.96
C ILE A 134 -11.17 -1.49 -3.96
N VAL A 135 -10.52 -0.52 -3.29
CA VAL A 135 -11.20 0.38 -2.36
C VAL A 135 -12.28 1.22 -3.06
N ALA A 136 -11.99 1.79 -4.23
CA ALA A 136 -12.96 2.59 -4.98
C ALA A 136 -14.15 1.74 -5.46
N LEU A 137 -13.91 0.52 -5.92
CA LEU A 137 -14.97 -0.42 -6.31
C LEU A 137 -15.80 -0.84 -5.09
N TYR A 138 -15.16 -1.15 -3.96
CA TYR A 138 -15.83 -1.48 -2.71
C TYR A 138 -16.72 -0.31 -2.22
N GLY A 139 -16.19 0.92 -2.24
CA GLY A 139 -16.92 2.16 -1.98
C GLY A 139 -18.19 2.29 -2.81
N LYS A 140 -18.07 2.06 -4.12
CA LYS A 140 -19.20 2.10 -5.04
C LYS A 140 -20.22 0.99 -4.77
N PHE A 141 -19.81 -0.26 -4.60
CA PHE A 141 -20.76 -1.38 -4.53
C PHE A 141 -21.41 -1.54 -3.17
N ILE A 142 -20.66 -1.31 -2.09
CA ILE A 142 -21.16 -1.47 -0.71
C ILE A 142 -21.77 -0.18 -0.18
N TYR A 143 -21.07 0.95 -0.34
CA TYR A 143 -21.52 2.24 0.19
C TYR A 143 -22.29 3.09 -0.82
N LYS A 144 -22.44 2.61 -2.06
CA LYS A 144 -23.16 3.31 -3.15
C LYS A 144 -22.56 4.69 -3.45
N GLU A 145 -21.25 4.83 -3.28
CA GLU A 145 -20.54 6.07 -3.58
C GLU A 145 -20.61 6.39 -5.08
N LYS A 146 -20.79 7.68 -5.40
CA LYS A 146 -20.78 8.16 -6.78
C LYS A 146 -19.34 8.38 -7.22
N LEU A 147 -18.82 7.46 -8.04
CA LEU A 147 -17.51 7.64 -8.66
C LEU A 147 -17.54 8.75 -9.71
N THR A 148 -16.54 9.61 -9.65
CA THR A 148 -16.34 10.69 -10.64
C THR A 148 -15.85 10.12 -11.97
N PHE A 149 -15.98 10.88 -13.06
CA PHE A 149 -15.45 10.51 -14.38
C PHE A 149 -13.93 10.26 -14.34
N GLN A 150 -13.19 11.06 -13.56
CA GLN A 150 -11.76 10.88 -13.33
C GLN A 150 -11.44 9.51 -12.72
N GLN A 151 -12.19 9.09 -11.69
CA GLN A 151 -11.99 7.80 -11.04
C GLN A 151 -12.31 6.64 -11.99
N TRP A 152 -13.35 6.76 -12.82
CA TRP A 152 -13.64 5.75 -13.85
C TRP A 152 -12.53 5.61 -14.89
N PHE A 153 -12.00 6.73 -15.38
CA PHE A 153 -10.88 6.71 -16.31
C PHE A 153 -9.63 6.11 -15.66
N ALA A 154 -9.37 6.44 -14.39
CA ALA A 154 -8.28 5.86 -13.61
C ALA A 154 -8.43 4.34 -13.45
N ILE A 155 -9.63 3.84 -13.14
CA ILE A 155 -9.94 2.41 -13.06
C ILE A 155 -9.61 1.71 -14.38
N LEU A 156 -10.02 2.31 -15.51
CA LEU A 156 -9.75 1.75 -16.84
C LEU A 156 -8.25 1.68 -17.12
N LEU A 157 -7.49 2.73 -16.80
CA LEU A 157 -6.02 2.73 -16.96
C LEU A 157 -5.35 1.63 -16.13
N ILE A 158 -5.75 1.45 -14.88
CA ILE A 158 -5.20 0.39 -14.01
C ILE A 158 -5.51 -0.99 -14.60
N LEU A 159 -6.77 -1.24 -15.01
CA LEU A 159 -7.17 -2.52 -15.61
C LEU A 159 -6.43 -2.81 -16.91
N CYS A 160 -6.30 -1.82 -17.80
CA CYS A 160 -5.50 -1.95 -19.02
C CYS A 160 -4.04 -2.28 -18.70
N GLY A 161 -3.46 -1.62 -17.69
CA GLY A 161 -2.08 -1.89 -17.27
C GLY A 161 -1.89 -3.31 -16.75
N ILE A 162 -2.82 -3.80 -15.92
CA ILE A 162 -2.81 -5.18 -15.41
C ILE A 162 -2.91 -6.19 -16.56
N VAL A 163 -3.84 -5.97 -17.48
CA VAL A 163 -4.03 -6.85 -18.65
C VAL A 163 -2.78 -6.88 -19.53
N CYS A 164 -2.17 -5.72 -19.81
CA CYS A 164 -0.94 -5.65 -20.59
C CYS A 164 0.23 -6.39 -19.92
N ILE A 165 0.37 -6.31 -18.58
CA ILE A 165 1.38 -7.11 -17.85
C ILE A 165 1.12 -8.61 -18.00
N SER A 166 -0.14 -9.05 -18.09
CA SER A 166 -0.45 -10.47 -18.23
C SER A 166 -0.05 -11.06 -19.57
N TYR A 167 0.03 -10.24 -20.63
CA TYR A 167 0.37 -10.69 -21.98
C TYR A 167 1.86 -10.51 -22.33
N PHE A 168 2.62 -9.71 -21.57
CA PHE A 168 4.01 -9.34 -21.84
C PHE A 168 4.90 -9.42 -20.61
#